data_AF-A0A2N2TS00-F1
#
_entry.id   AF-A0A2N2TS00-F1
#
_cell.length_a   1.000
_cell.length_b   1.000
_cell.length_c   1.000
_cell.angle_alpha   90.00
_cell.angle_beta   90.00
_cell.angle_gamma   90.00
#
_symmetry.space_group_name_H-M   'P 1'
#
loop_
_entity.id
_entity.type
_entity.pdbx_description
1 polymer ?
#
loop_
_entity_poly.entity_id
_entity_poly.type
_entity_poly.pdbx_seq_one_letter_code
_entity_poly.pdbx_strand_id
1 'polypeptide(L)'
;MSTEHLPPAAHGPVLVTMGDPAGIGPEIIALAVRERPMLLEHLVVAGDVETMRRATHIATQHVKSGMPTPIAELTQVSHWRQAPPGCLAVVQACHAPGDVAWGRVSAVAGRAAAECIRFATEAALGNEVMALVTAPVHKEALAAAGVQHPGHTEMLQSIAAHHQGVSLDKLPVRMMLSCPGLRTVLVSIHVSLRDALAAVTFEQVAETIRLTHSHFQRSGFARPRIAVAGLNPHAGEGGLFGREEIDVIAPAIGQAQGEGIDATGPYAPDTVFMRARQGDFDVVIAMYHDQGLIPVKLLGLDDGVNTTIGLPFVRTSPDHGTAMDLAGTGKASPSSLLAAIDAAMGASMH
;
A
#
# COMPACT_ATOMS: atom_id res chain seq x y z
N MET A 1 21.74 -7.93 13.61
CA MET A 1 22.60 -6.86 13.07
C MET A 1 23.03 -7.26 11.68
N SER A 2 22.10 -7.20 10.73
CA SER A 2 22.35 -7.31 9.30
C SER A 2 22.31 -5.89 8.77
N THR A 3 23.45 -5.38 8.30
CA THR A 3 23.49 -4.15 7.51
C THR A 3 22.76 -4.41 6.21
N GLU A 4 21.48 -4.05 6.13
CA GLU A 4 20.71 -4.08 4.89
C GLU A 4 21.35 -3.09 3.92
N HIS A 5 22.03 -3.61 2.90
CA HIS A 5 22.44 -2.83 1.75
C HIS A 5 21.20 -2.51 0.93
N LEU A 6 20.73 -1.26 1.05
CA LEU A 6 19.74 -0.70 0.14
C LEU A 6 20.31 -0.71 -1.29
N PRO A 7 19.52 -1.09 -2.30
CA PRO A 7 19.97 -1.11 -3.68
C PRO A 7 20.43 0.30 -4.12
N PRO A 8 21.43 0.40 -5.01
CA PRO A 8 21.93 1.69 -5.47
C PRO A 8 20.81 2.50 -6.16
N ALA A 9 20.87 3.82 -5.96
CA ALA A 9 19.93 4.87 -6.37
C ALA A 9 19.65 5.03 -7.89
N ALA A 10 19.83 3.99 -8.70
CA ALA A 10 19.70 4.06 -10.15
C ALA A 10 18.25 4.28 -10.65
N HIS A 11 17.23 4.09 -9.82
CA HIS A 11 15.81 4.00 -10.24
C HIS A 11 14.89 5.15 -9.76
N GLY A 12 15.45 6.29 -9.32
CA GLY A 12 14.67 7.41 -8.75
C GLY A 12 14.34 7.19 -7.26
N PRO A 13 13.78 8.20 -6.56
CA PRO A 13 13.49 8.10 -5.13
C PRO A 13 12.17 7.34 -4.90
N VAL A 14 11.96 6.86 -3.67
CA VAL A 14 10.62 6.50 -3.21
C VAL A 14 9.89 7.80 -2.84
N LEU A 15 8.72 8.02 -3.44
CA LEU A 15 7.90 9.17 -3.13
C LEU A 15 6.86 8.81 -2.06
N VAL A 16 6.89 9.53 -0.95
CA VAL A 16 5.96 9.34 0.16
C VAL A 16 4.94 10.47 0.15
N THR A 17 3.65 10.16 0.04
CA THR A 17 2.63 11.20 0.25
C THR A 17 2.46 11.46 1.76
N MET A 18 2.34 12.74 2.12
CA MET A 18 2.18 13.19 3.51
C MET A 18 0.94 12.61 4.21
N GLY A 19 -0.10 12.26 3.45
CA GLY A 19 -1.38 11.82 3.98
C GLY A 19 -2.23 12.99 4.49
N ASP A 20 -3.11 12.72 5.44
CA ASP A 20 -3.94 13.75 6.08
C ASP A 20 -3.08 14.61 7.05
N PRO A 21 -2.97 15.93 6.84
CA PRO A 21 -2.16 16.81 7.69
C PRO A 21 -2.70 16.98 9.12
N ALA A 22 -3.96 16.58 9.39
CA ALA A 22 -4.52 16.55 10.74
C ALA A 22 -4.30 15.19 11.44
N GLY A 23 -3.87 14.16 10.71
CA GLY A 23 -3.60 12.82 11.24
C GLY A 23 -2.13 12.58 11.58
N ILE A 24 -1.78 11.30 11.82
CA ILE A 24 -0.42 10.90 12.17
C ILE A 24 0.56 10.85 10.98
N GLY A 25 0.07 10.92 9.73
CA GLY A 25 0.88 10.76 8.51
C GLY A 25 2.18 11.59 8.52
N PRO A 26 2.12 12.92 8.73
CA PRO A 26 3.31 13.74 8.83
C PRO A 26 4.28 13.31 9.95
N GLU A 27 3.78 13.00 11.15
CA GLU A 27 4.64 12.65 12.29
C GLU A 27 5.33 11.28 12.12
N ILE A 28 4.64 10.27 11.57
CA ILE A 28 5.27 8.96 11.35
C ILE A 28 6.33 9.02 10.24
N ILE A 29 6.19 9.89 9.25
CA ILE A 29 7.25 10.14 8.26
C ILE A 29 8.48 10.75 8.94
N ALA A 30 8.27 11.75 9.80
CA ALA A 30 9.35 12.40 10.53
C ALA A 30 10.03 11.44 11.53
N LEU A 31 9.26 10.58 12.21
CA LEU A 31 9.79 9.55 13.11
C LEU A 31 10.56 8.47 12.32
N ALA A 32 10.04 8.03 11.18
CA ALA A 32 10.66 7.02 10.32
C ALA A 32 12.09 7.42 9.89
N VAL A 33 12.28 8.66 9.42
CA VAL A 33 13.62 9.13 9.00
C VAL A 33 14.55 9.45 10.17
N ARG A 34 14.02 9.69 11.37
CA ARG A 34 14.85 9.81 12.59
C ARG A 34 15.33 8.45 13.07
N GLU A 35 14.46 7.45 13.01
CA GLU A 35 14.80 6.06 13.35
C GLU A 35 15.77 5.46 12.34
N ARG A 36 15.59 5.76 11.05
CA ARG A 36 16.43 5.30 9.94
C ARG A 36 16.96 6.47 9.10
N PRO A 37 17.99 7.20 9.54
CA PRO A 37 18.53 8.38 8.83
C PRO A 37 19.00 8.12 7.40
N MET A 38 19.38 6.89 7.05
CA MET A 38 19.73 6.53 5.66
C MET A 38 18.57 6.74 4.68
N LEU A 39 17.32 6.72 5.14
CA LEU A 39 16.15 7.00 4.31
C LEU A 39 16.16 8.42 3.70
N LEU A 40 16.87 9.37 4.32
CA LEU A 40 16.98 10.74 3.80
C LEU A 40 17.62 10.81 2.42
N GLU A 41 18.42 9.80 2.04
CA GLU A 41 19.03 9.70 0.71
C GLU A 41 18.14 8.98 -0.33
N HIS A 42 16.99 8.45 0.08
CA HIS A 42 16.14 7.62 -0.78
C HIS A 42 14.69 8.11 -0.87
N LEU A 43 14.26 8.97 0.05
CA LEU A 43 12.88 9.44 0.15
C LEU A 43 12.71 10.88 -0.30
N VAL A 44 11.61 11.12 -1.00
CA VAL A 44 11.03 12.46 -1.20
C VAL A 44 9.63 12.44 -0.62
N VAL A 45 9.21 13.52 0.05
CA VAL A 45 7.83 13.67 0.51
C VAL A 45 7.06 14.58 -0.44
N ALA A 46 5.94 14.11 -0.97
CA ALA A 46 4.92 14.97 -1.57
C ALA A 46 3.98 15.46 -0.46
N GLY A 47 4.12 16.72 -0.07
CA GLY A 47 3.45 17.29 1.09
C GLY A 47 3.42 18.80 1.11
N ASP A 48 3.05 19.35 2.26
CA ASP A 48 3.21 20.76 2.58
C ASP A 48 4.45 20.94 3.46
N VAL A 49 5.35 21.84 3.07
CA VAL A 49 6.65 22.06 3.73
C VAL A 49 6.47 22.48 5.19
N GLU A 50 5.50 23.35 5.49
CA GLU A 50 5.28 23.84 6.85
C GLU A 50 4.68 22.75 7.75
N THR A 51 3.77 21.94 7.21
CA THR A 51 3.22 20.77 7.90
C THR A 51 4.32 19.76 8.23
N MET A 52 5.23 19.50 7.29
CA MET A 52 6.37 18.61 7.54
C MET A 52 7.38 19.22 8.52
N ARG A 53 7.62 20.54 8.50
CA ARG A 53 8.40 21.23 9.54
C ARG A 53 7.75 21.04 10.91
N ARG A 54 6.44 21.22 11.04
CA ARG A 54 5.70 21.00 12.30
C ARG A 54 5.87 19.55 12.79
N ALA A 55 5.81 18.58 11.88
CA ALA A 55 5.99 17.17 12.19
C ALA A 55 7.40 16.83 12.71
N THR A 56 8.47 17.40 12.14
CA THR A 56 9.84 17.15 12.63
C THR A 56 10.09 17.71 14.03
N HIS A 57 9.39 18.78 14.41
CA HIS A 57 9.41 19.29 15.79
C HIS A 57 8.73 18.32 16.76
N ILE A 58 7.56 17.78 16.40
CA ILE A 58 6.84 16.79 17.24
C ILE A 58 7.70 15.55 17.46
N ALA A 59 8.29 15.01 16.39
CA ALA A 59 9.14 13.83 16.44
C ALA A 59 10.41 14.04 17.32
N THR A 60 10.79 15.29 17.56
CA THR A 60 11.91 15.65 18.45
C THR A 60 11.49 15.74 19.91
N GLN A 61 10.25 16.14 20.22
CA GLN A 61 9.76 16.28 21.60
C GLN A 61 9.68 14.95 22.36
N HIS A 62 9.60 13.83 21.66
CA HIS A 62 9.50 12.49 22.24
C HIS A 62 10.85 11.84 22.58
N VAL A 63 11.94 12.36 22.02
CA VAL A 63 13.30 11.85 22.28
C VAL A 63 14.03 12.91 23.10
N LYS A 64 14.57 12.55 24.26
CA LYS A 64 15.21 13.48 25.22
C LYS A 64 16.45 14.22 24.67
N SER A 65 16.85 13.99 23.42
CA SER A 65 17.96 14.64 22.74
C SER A 65 17.77 14.69 21.21
N GLY A 66 18.28 15.76 20.60
CA GLY A 66 18.37 15.93 19.15
C GLY A 66 17.72 17.22 18.63
N MET A 67 18.15 17.66 17.46
CA MET A 67 17.50 18.75 16.72
C MET A 67 16.39 18.18 15.81
N PRO A 68 15.38 18.98 15.44
CA PRO A 68 14.46 18.62 14.35
C PRO A 68 15.22 18.34 13.06
N THR A 69 14.79 17.31 12.33
CA THR A 69 15.34 17.01 11.00
C THR A 69 15.08 18.22 10.09
N PRO A 70 16.12 18.83 9.49
CA PRO A 70 15.94 19.96 8.59
C PRO A 70 15.18 19.52 7.32
N ILE A 71 14.41 20.45 6.76
CA ILE A 71 13.63 20.22 5.55
C ILE A 71 14.33 20.90 4.37
N ALA A 72 14.53 20.15 3.29
CA ALA A 72 14.96 20.69 2.00
C ALA A 72 13.73 20.77 1.08
N GLU A 73 13.28 21.98 0.81
CA GLU A 73 12.22 22.21 -0.17
C GLU A 73 12.76 22.00 -1.58
N LEU A 74 12.06 21.19 -2.36
CA LEU A 74 12.36 20.89 -3.75
C LEU A 74 11.28 21.46 -4.66
N THR A 75 11.71 22.02 -5.79
CA THR A 75 10.80 22.51 -6.84
C THR A 75 10.18 21.39 -7.68
N GLN A 76 10.86 20.25 -7.78
CA GLN A 76 10.43 19.07 -8.54
C GLN A 76 11.07 17.79 -7.98
N VAL A 77 10.42 16.65 -8.16
CA VAL A 77 10.87 15.36 -7.61
C VAL A 77 12.24 14.96 -8.20
N SER A 78 12.47 15.22 -9.47
CA SER A 78 13.75 14.94 -10.15
C SER A 78 14.98 15.62 -9.51
N HIS A 79 14.77 16.68 -8.70
CA HIS A 79 15.83 17.36 -7.96
C HIS A 79 16.21 16.70 -6.63
N TRP A 80 15.68 15.52 -6.32
CA TRP A 80 15.90 14.85 -5.04
C TRP A 80 17.37 14.69 -4.62
N ARG A 81 18.29 14.52 -5.58
CA ARG A 81 19.75 14.45 -5.34
C ARG A 81 20.39 15.78 -4.93
N GLN A 82 19.66 16.89 -5.03
CA GLN A 82 20.12 18.23 -4.67
C GLN A 82 19.82 18.56 -3.19
N ALA A 83 19.03 17.72 -2.50
CA ALA A 83 18.78 17.90 -1.07
C ALA A 83 20.11 17.81 -0.29
N PRO A 84 20.43 18.79 0.58
CA PRO A 84 21.62 18.72 1.40
C PRO A 84 21.62 17.46 2.31
N PRO A 85 22.80 16.86 2.58
CA PRO A 85 22.89 15.71 3.47
C PRO A 85 22.23 15.97 4.84
N GLY A 86 21.47 15.00 5.32
CA GLY A 86 20.75 15.10 6.60
C GLY A 86 19.43 15.89 6.53
N CYS A 87 19.03 16.38 5.36
CA CYS A 87 17.72 17.01 5.17
C CYS A 87 16.68 16.02 4.63
N LEU A 88 15.44 16.15 5.12
CA LEU A 88 14.29 15.49 4.51
C LEU A 88 13.84 16.30 3.30
N ALA A 89 13.92 15.70 2.11
CA ALA A 89 13.45 16.29 0.87
C ALA A 89 11.91 16.34 0.84
N VAL A 90 11.36 17.53 0.60
CA VAL A 90 9.90 17.75 0.47
C VAL A 90 9.62 18.56 -0.80
N VAL A 91 8.77 18.03 -1.66
CA VAL A 91 8.16 18.81 -2.75
C VAL A 91 6.83 19.37 -2.28
N GLN A 92 6.64 20.67 -2.45
CA GLN A 92 5.39 21.38 -2.11
C GLN A 92 4.26 20.95 -3.08
N ALA A 93 3.57 19.86 -2.73
CA ALA A 93 2.56 19.22 -3.57
C ALA A 93 1.13 19.67 -3.26
N CYS A 94 0.92 20.32 -2.12
CA CYS A 94 -0.37 20.85 -1.69
C CYS A 94 -0.13 22.15 -0.90
N HIS A 95 -1.18 22.89 -0.58
CA HIS A 95 -1.08 23.99 0.39
C HIS A 95 -2.05 23.73 1.55
N ALA A 96 -1.50 23.36 2.70
CA ALA A 96 -2.25 23.23 3.93
C ALA A 96 -1.99 24.50 4.78
N PRO A 97 -3.03 25.23 5.24
CA PRO A 97 -2.85 26.28 6.23
C PRO A 97 -2.08 25.77 7.45
N GLY A 98 -1.09 26.52 7.92
CA GLY A 98 -0.21 26.09 9.03
C GLY A 98 -0.93 25.81 10.37
N ASP A 99 -2.20 26.20 10.47
CA ASP A 99 -3.07 26.05 11.64
C ASP A 99 -4.04 24.85 11.55
N VAL A 100 -3.86 23.92 10.60
CA VAL A 100 -4.65 22.67 10.58
C VAL A 100 -4.55 21.97 11.94
N ALA A 101 -5.68 21.88 12.64
CA ALA A 101 -5.74 21.33 13.98
C ALA A 101 -5.55 19.80 13.96
N TRP A 102 -4.68 19.30 14.83
CA TRP A 102 -4.48 17.86 15.00
C TRP A 102 -5.76 17.15 15.44
N GLY A 103 -5.97 15.96 14.91
CA GLY A 103 -7.05 15.06 15.30
C GLY A 103 -8.45 15.53 14.90
N ARG A 104 -8.56 16.55 14.04
CA ARG A 104 -9.85 17.11 13.62
C ARG A 104 -10.06 16.94 12.12
N VAL A 105 -11.17 16.30 11.78
CA VAL A 105 -11.63 16.20 10.39
C VAL A 105 -11.88 17.61 9.83
N SER A 106 -11.29 17.90 8.68
CA SER A 106 -11.52 19.17 7.97
C SER A 106 -11.44 18.99 6.46
N ALA A 107 -12.25 19.78 5.74
CA ALA A 107 -12.23 19.80 4.27
C ALA A 107 -10.87 20.29 3.72
N VAL A 108 -10.17 21.13 4.48
CA VAL A 108 -8.84 21.63 4.13
C VAL A 108 -7.82 20.49 4.17
N ALA A 109 -7.81 19.69 5.23
CA ALA A 109 -6.93 18.54 5.36
C ALA A 109 -7.21 17.47 4.28
N GLY A 110 -8.48 17.20 4.00
CA GLY A 110 -8.88 16.30 2.92
C GLY A 110 -8.44 16.79 1.54
N ARG A 111 -8.53 18.10 1.27
CA ARG A 111 -8.06 18.69 0.01
C ARG A 111 -6.56 18.56 -0.16
N ALA A 112 -5.79 18.88 0.89
CA ALA A 112 -4.34 18.73 0.89
C ALA A 112 -3.90 17.28 0.64
N ALA A 113 -4.53 16.32 1.33
CA ALA A 113 -4.27 14.90 1.12
C ALA A 113 -4.54 14.46 -0.34
N ALA A 114 -5.67 14.89 -0.91
CA ALA A 114 -6.00 14.58 -2.30
C ALA A 114 -5.03 15.22 -3.30
N GLU A 115 -4.58 16.45 -3.07
CA GLU A 115 -3.56 17.12 -3.89
C GLU A 115 -2.24 16.35 -3.86
N CYS A 116 -1.78 15.92 -2.68
CA CYS A 116 -0.59 15.07 -2.56
C CYS A 116 -0.73 13.75 -3.32
N ILE A 117 -1.88 13.06 -3.21
CA ILE A 117 -2.14 11.81 -3.94
C ILE A 117 -2.08 12.07 -5.45
N ARG A 118 -2.73 13.13 -5.93
CA ARG A 118 -2.74 13.48 -7.36
C ARG A 118 -1.32 13.70 -7.88
N PHE A 119 -0.59 14.59 -7.23
CA PHE A 119 0.79 14.91 -7.57
C PHE A 119 1.66 13.65 -7.61
N ALA A 120 1.59 12.82 -6.57
CA ALA A 120 2.44 11.65 -6.47
C ALA A 120 2.07 10.55 -7.48
N THR A 121 0.79 10.45 -7.84
CA THR A 121 0.32 9.53 -8.89
C THR A 121 0.85 9.98 -10.26
N GLU A 122 0.78 11.28 -10.56
CA GLU A 122 1.29 11.85 -11.79
C GLU A 122 2.81 11.65 -11.92
N ALA A 123 3.57 11.89 -10.84
CA ALA A 123 5.01 11.64 -10.79
C ALA A 123 5.36 10.14 -11.00
N ALA A 124 4.57 9.23 -10.43
CA ALA A 124 4.75 7.78 -10.61
C ALA A 124 4.44 7.34 -12.05
N LEU A 125 3.39 7.88 -12.67
CA LEU A 125 3.04 7.63 -14.07
C LEU A 125 4.08 8.21 -15.04
N GLY A 126 4.72 9.31 -14.65
CA GLY A 126 5.83 9.94 -15.38
C GLY A 126 7.19 9.23 -15.22
N ASN A 127 7.27 8.13 -14.46
CA ASN A 127 8.52 7.42 -14.12
C ASN A 127 9.56 8.32 -13.41
N GLU A 128 9.14 9.35 -12.68
CA GLU A 128 10.05 10.21 -11.91
C GLU A 128 10.50 9.55 -10.60
N VAL A 129 9.81 8.49 -10.17
CA VAL A 129 9.96 7.82 -8.88
C VAL A 129 10.00 6.31 -9.06
N MET A 130 10.70 5.61 -8.18
CA MET A 130 10.76 4.15 -8.24
C MET A 130 9.47 3.49 -7.74
N ALA A 131 8.82 4.12 -6.75
CA ALA A 131 7.64 3.61 -6.08
C ALA A 131 6.94 4.72 -5.30
N LEU A 132 5.65 4.51 -5.05
CA LEU A 132 4.80 5.37 -4.23
C LEU A 132 4.52 4.71 -2.88
N VAL A 133 4.77 5.42 -1.79
CA VAL A 133 4.30 5.05 -0.45
C VAL A 133 3.27 6.08 -0.02
N THR A 134 2.11 5.64 0.48
CA THR A 134 1.08 6.59 0.93
C THR A 134 0.89 6.55 2.42
N ALA A 135 1.08 7.68 3.11
CA ALA A 135 0.66 7.81 4.51
C ALA A 135 -0.88 7.86 4.62
N PRO A 136 -1.46 7.60 5.80
CA PRO A 136 -2.91 7.45 5.95
C PRO A 136 -3.72 8.72 5.62
N VAL A 137 -4.94 8.54 5.12
CA VAL A 137 -5.91 9.62 4.83
C VAL A 137 -7.26 9.36 5.49
N HIS A 138 -8.01 10.41 5.81
CA HIS A 138 -9.32 10.31 6.43
C HIS A 138 -10.46 10.42 5.42
N LYS A 139 -11.29 9.38 5.29
CA LYS A 139 -12.37 9.32 4.29
C LYS A 139 -13.37 10.46 4.44
N GLU A 140 -13.75 10.81 5.67
CA GLU A 140 -14.69 11.93 5.91
C GLU A 140 -14.05 13.28 5.57
N ALA A 141 -12.73 13.43 5.72
CA ALA A 141 -12.04 14.67 5.35
C ALA A 141 -12.02 14.81 3.82
N LEU A 142 -11.72 13.72 3.10
CA LEU A 142 -11.82 13.67 1.63
C LEU A 142 -13.24 14.02 1.15
N ALA A 143 -14.26 13.42 1.74
CA ALA A 143 -15.65 13.71 1.42
C ALA A 143 -16.01 15.19 1.70
N ALA A 144 -15.61 15.72 2.85
CA ALA A 144 -15.82 17.13 3.20
C ALA A 144 -15.11 18.09 2.23
N ALA A 145 -14.00 17.67 1.63
CA ALA A 145 -13.27 18.42 0.60
C ALA A 145 -13.94 18.36 -0.79
N GLY A 146 -14.98 17.54 -0.96
CA GLY A 146 -15.68 17.30 -2.22
C GLY A 146 -15.00 16.25 -3.11
N VAL A 147 -14.06 15.46 -2.58
CA VAL A 147 -13.37 14.41 -3.31
C VAL A 147 -14.34 13.26 -3.57
N GLN A 148 -14.46 12.84 -4.83
CA GLN A 148 -15.41 11.81 -5.26
C GLN A 148 -14.96 10.39 -4.94
N HIS A 149 -13.67 10.21 -4.68
CA HIS A 149 -13.08 8.91 -4.38
C HIS A 149 -13.06 8.65 -2.86
N PRO A 150 -13.45 7.45 -2.41
CA PRO A 150 -13.50 7.13 -0.98
C PRO A 150 -12.11 6.96 -0.34
N GLY A 151 -11.05 6.79 -1.13
CA GLY A 151 -9.71 6.60 -0.60
C GLY A 151 -8.63 6.52 -1.68
N HIS A 152 -7.44 6.06 -1.25
CA HIS A 152 -6.25 5.96 -2.09
C HIS A 152 -6.46 5.10 -3.33
N THR A 153 -6.93 3.86 -3.15
CA THR A 153 -6.98 2.86 -4.23
C THR A 153 -7.83 3.35 -5.40
N GLU A 154 -9.01 3.88 -5.12
CA GLU A 154 -9.94 4.37 -6.14
C GLU A 154 -9.41 5.63 -6.84
N MET A 155 -8.76 6.52 -6.09
CA MET A 155 -8.17 7.74 -6.66
C MET A 155 -6.97 7.43 -7.56
N LEU A 156 -6.07 6.56 -7.10
CA LEU A 156 -4.90 6.08 -7.85
C LEU A 156 -5.33 5.39 -9.15
N GLN A 157 -6.28 4.47 -9.06
CA GLN A 157 -6.82 3.75 -10.21
C GLN A 157 -7.45 4.72 -11.22
N SER A 158 -8.24 5.69 -10.74
CA SER A 158 -8.90 6.66 -11.61
C SER A 158 -7.92 7.55 -12.37
N ILE A 159 -6.87 8.04 -11.70
CA ILE A 159 -5.85 8.87 -12.35
C ILE A 159 -5.05 8.03 -13.34
N ALA A 160 -4.65 6.80 -12.96
CA ALA A 160 -3.90 5.91 -13.84
C ALA A 160 -4.71 5.48 -15.08
N ALA A 161 -5.99 5.17 -14.93
CA ALA A 161 -6.88 4.81 -16.05
C ALA A 161 -7.04 5.99 -17.02
N HIS A 162 -7.26 7.20 -16.48
CA HIS A 162 -7.33 8.42 -17.29
C HIS A 162 -6.03 8.68 -18.05
N HIS A 163 -4.88 8.55 -17.40
CA HIS A 163 -3.57 8.70 -18.03
C HIS A 163 -3.33 7.70 -19.17
N GLN A 164 -3.80 6.46 -19.02
CA GLN A 164 -3.69 5.44 -20.07
C GLN A 164 -4.76 5.56 -21.18
N GLY A 165 -5.74 6.45 -21.02
CA GLY A 165 -6.85 6.57 -21.98
C GLY A 165 -7.79 5.37 -21.96
N VAL A 166 -7.89 4.64 -20.85
CA VAL A 166 -8.76 3.46 -20.69
C VAL A 166 -9.86 3.72 -19.67
N SER A 167 -10.97 2.98 -19.76
CA SER A 167 -12.02 3.02 -18.74
C SER A 167 -11.57 2.32 -17.45
N LEU A 168 -12.19 2.67 -16.32
CA LEU A 168 -11.84 2.12 -14.99
C LEU A 168 -11.88 0.59 -14.95
N ASP A 169 -12.85 -0.03 -15.62
CA ASP A 169 -13.00 -1.49 -15.71
C ASP A 169 -11.85 -2.18 -16.46
N LYS A 170 -11.10 -1.43 -17.27
CA LYS A 170 -9.92 -1.92 -18.01
C LYS A 170 -8.61 -1.77 -17.24
N LEU A 171 -8.64 -1.15 -16.06
CA LEU A 171 -7.50 -1.09 -15.14
C LEU A 171 -7.90 -1.66 -13.77
N PRO A 172 -8.24 -2.96 -13.70
CA PRO A 172 -8.62 -3.57 -12.43
C PRO A 172 -7.43 -3.56 -11.46
N VAL A 173 -7.73 -3.30 -10.19
CA VAL A 173 -6.76 -3.36 -9.09
C VAL A 173 -7.21 -4.37 -8.06
N ARG A 174 -6.26 -4.91 -7.30
CA ARG A 174 -6.54 -5.76 -6.13
C ARG A 174 -5.71 -5.30 -4.93
N MET A 175 -6.27 -5.53 -3.76
CA MET A 175 -5.54 -5.33 -2.50
C MET A 175 -4.71 -6.59 -2.23
N MET A 176 -3.43 -6.38 -1.95
CA MET A 176 -2.56 -7.36 -1.34
C MET A 176 -2.22 -6.89 0.07
N LEU A 177 -2.37 -7.74 1.07
CA LEU A 177 -1.80 -7.53 2.40
C LEU A 177 -0.66 -8.51 2.63
N SER A 178 0.45 -8.01 3.15
CA SER A 178 1.64 -8.81 3.44
C SER A 178 2.25 -8.47 4.79
N CYS A 179 2.85 -9.48 5.41
CA CYS A 179 3.76 -9.37 6.55
C CYS A 179 4.95 -10.31 6.29
N PRO A 180 5.99 -10.30 7.15
CA PRO A 180 7.10 -11.24 7.03
C PRO A 180 6.63 -12.70 6.93
N GLY A 181 6.89 -13.32 5.78
CA GLY A 181 6.57 -14.73 5.51
C GLY A 181 5.14 -15.04 5.09
N LEU A 182 4.26 -14.05 4.91
CA LEU A 182 2.91 -14.29 4.35
C LEU A 182 2.45 -13.12 3.48
N ARG A 183 1.91 -13.44 2.29
CA ARG A 183 1.29 -12.48 1.38
C ARG A 183 -0.07 -13.00 0.93
N THR A 184 -1.07 -12.13 0.96
CA THR A 184 -2.44 -12.46 0.61
C THR A 184 -3.01 -11.45 -0.37
N VAL A 185 -3.61 -11.90 -1.47
CA VAL A 185 -4.35 -11.06 -2.43
C VAL A 185 -5.82 -11.38 -2.31
N LEU A 186 -6.67 -10.37 -2.33
CA LEU A 186 -8.11 -10.54 -2.09
C LEU A 186 -8.93 -10.43 -3.37
N VAL A 187 -9.85 -11.35 -3.60
CA VAL A 187 -10.85 -11.24 -4.67
C VAL A 187 -11.87 -10.14 -4.35
N SER A 188 -12.32 -10.05 -3.09
CA SER A 188 -13.21 -8.99 -2.61
C SER A 188 -12.69 -8.35 -1.33
N ILE A 189 -12.99 -7.05 -1.14
CA ILE A 189 -12.48 -6.22 -0.05
C ILE A 189 -13.62 -5.71 0.86
N HIS A 190 -13.85 -4.39 0.93
CA HIS A 190 -14.80 -3.74 1.83
C HIS A 190 -16.27 -3.89 1.38
N VAL A 191 -16.79 -5.12 1.37
CA VAL A 191 -18.20 -5.44 1.10
C VAL A 191 -18.77 -6.31 2.23
N SER A 192 -20.10 -6.45 2.30
CA SER A 192 -20.70 -7.38 3.27
C SER A 192 -20.28 -8.81 2.96
N LEU A 193 -20.25 -9.71 3.95
CA LEU A 193 -19.90 -11.12 3.69
C LEU A 193 -20.82 -11.74 2.63
N ARG A 194 -22.11 -11.40 2.62
CA ARG A 194 -23.06 -11.86 1.59
C ARG A 194 -22.64 -11.43 0.19
N ASP A 195 -22.27 -10.16 0.02
CA ASP A 195 -21.84 -9.64 -1.27
C ASP A 195 -20.47 -10.20 -1.66
N ALA A 196 -19.61 -10.48 -0.68
CA ALA A 196 -18.33 -11.14 -0.90
C ALA A 196 -18.52 -12.54 -1.49
N LEU A 197 -19.49 -13.32 -0.99
CA LEU A 197 -19.82 -14.63 -1.57
C LEU A 197 -20.27 -14.49 -3.03
N ALA A 198 -21.14 -13.50 -3.32
CA ALA A 198 -21.63 -13.23 -4.68
C ALA A 198 -20.53 -12.71 -5.63
N ALA A 199 -19.49 -12.08 -5.09
CA ALA A 199 -18.36 -11.57 -5.87
C ALA A 199 -17.41 -12.67 -6.37
N VAL A 200 -17.49 -13.90 -5.81
CA VAL A 200 -16.72 -15.05 -6.27
C VAL A 200 -17.29 -15.56 -7.58
N THR A 201 -16.94 -14.88 -8.66
CA THR A 201 -17.27 -15.22 -10.04
C THR A 201 -16.02 -15.69 -10.76
N PHE A 202 -16.21 -16.41 -11.86
CA PHE A 202 -15.12 -16.97 -12.65
C PHE A 202 -14.17 -15.87 -13.12
N GLU A 203 -14.75 -14.78 -13.64
CA GLU A 203 -14.04 -13.63 -14.16
C GLU A 203 -13.21 -12.93 -13.06
N GLN A 204 -13.80 -12.73 -11.88
CA GLN A 204 -13.13 -12.06 -10.76
C GLN A 204 -11.96 -12.89 -10.21
N VAL A 205 -12.13 -14.21 -10.10
CA VAL A 205 -11.06 -15.11 -9.63
C VAL A 205 -9.95 -15.17 -10.67
N ALA A 206 -10.28 -15.39 -11.95
CA ALA A 206 -9.29 -15.44 -13.03
C ALA A 206 -8.51 -14.12 -13.18
N GLU A 207 -9.20 -12.97 -13.12
CA GLU A 207 -8.56 -11.65 -13.14
C GLU A 207 -7.62 -11.46 -11.94
N THR A 208 -8.03 -11.87 -10.75
CA THR A 208 -7.20 -11.79 -9.54
C THR A 208 -5.94 -12.65 -9.68
N ILE A 209 -6.04 -13.86 -10.24
CA ILE A 209 -4.88 -14.74 -10.49
C ILE A 209 -3.90 -14.08 -11.46
N ARG A 210 -4.38 -13.55 -12.59
CA ARG A 210 -3.53 -12.86 -13.59
C ARG A 210 -2.84 -11.63 -13.00
N LEU A 211 -3.59 -10.77 -12.31
CA LEU A 211 -3.02 -9.57 -11.68
C LEU A 211 -1.95 -9.93 -10.66
N THR A 212 -2.18 -10.98 -9.88
CA THR A 212 -1.21 -11.51 -8.90
C THR A 212 0.05 -12.01 -9.62
N HIS A 213 -0.11 -12.83 -10.64
CA HIS A 213 1.02 -13.34 -11.43
C HIS A 213 1.86 -12.21 -12.04
N SER A 214 1.21 -11.27 -12.74
CA SER A 214 1.90 -10.13 -13.38
C SER A 214 2.58 -9.22 -12.36
N HIS A 215 2.01 -9.03 -11.16
CA HIS A 215 2.66 -8.28 -10.10
C HIS A 215 3.96 -8.96 -9.66
N PHE A 216 3.91 -10.25 -9.31
CA PHE A 216 5.08 -10.97 -8.82
C PHE A 216 6.18 -11.12 -9.88
N GLN A 217 5.82 -11.32 -11.16
CA GLN A 217 6.79 -11.32 -12.25
C GLN A 217 7.54 -9.99 -12.35
N ARG A 218 6.82 -8.85 -12.28
CA ARG A 218 7.44 -7.52 -12.26
C ARG A 218 8.31 -7.28 -11.03
N SER A 219 8.00 -7.93 -9.92
CA SER A 219 8.81 -7.94 -8.70
C SER A 219 9.95 -8.99 -8.71
N GLY A 220 10.29 -9.57 -9.87
CA GLY A 220 11.46 -10.43 -10.06
C GLY A 220 11.22 -11.93 -9.81
N PHE A 221 9.99 -12.37 -9.53
CA PHE A 221 9.68 -13.79 -9.39
C PHE A 221 9.52 -14.42 -10.77
N ALA A 222 10.52 -15.20 -11.20
CA ALA A 222 10.49 -15.85 -12.52
C ALA A 222 9.29 -16.81 -12.69
N ARG A 223 8.89 -17.51 -11.61
CA ARG A 223 7.75 -18.41 -11.56
C ARG A 223 7.03 -18.29 -10.22
N PRO A 224 6.12 -17.32 -10.06
CA PRO A 224 5.40 -17.12 -8.80
C PRO A 224 4.46 -18.30 -8.52
N ARG A 225 4.61 -18.93 -7.35
CA ARG A 225 3.74 -20.01 -6.88
C ARG A 225 2.52 -19.43 -6.17
N ILE A 226 1.36 -19.49 -6.82
CA ILE A 226 0.13 -18.86 -6.36
C ILE A 226 -0.80 -19.94 -5.81
N ALA A 227 -1.10 -19.89 -4.52
CA ALA A 227 -2.14 -20.73 -3.92
C ALA A 227 -3.49 -20.01 -4.04
N VAL A 228 -4.56 -20.72 -4.36
CA VAL A 228 -5.93 -20.18 -4.35
C VAL A 228 -6.71 -20.88 -3.24
N ALA A 229 -7.22 -20.12 -2.28
CA ALA A 229 -8.07 -20.65 -1.22
C ALA A 229 -9.47 -21.01 -1.76
N GLY A 230 -10.12 -22.02 -1.18
CA GLY A 230 -11.55 -22.23 -1.37
C GLY A 230 -12.37 -21.09 -0.75
N LEU A 231 -13.65 -21.02 -1.10
CA LEU A 231 -14.62 -20.16 -0.44
C LEU A 231 -15.17 -20.84 0.81
N ASN A 232 -15.51 -22.12 0.67
CA ASN A 232 -16.20 -22.94 1.66
C ASN A 232 -15.21 -23.66 2.58
N PRO A 233 -15.66 -24.10 3.78
CA PRO A 233 -14.90 -25.02 4.61
C PRO A 233 -14.41 -26.21 3.80
N HIS A 234 -13.15 -26.60 4.03
CA HIS A 234 -12.50 -27.72 3.34
C HIS A 234 -12.52 -27.60 1.80
N ALA A 235 -12.60 -26.36 1.26
CA ALA A 235 -12.77 -26.12 -0.17
C ALA A 235 -13.98 -26.88 -0.76
N GLY A 236 -15.11 -26.88 -0.04
CA GLY A 236 -16.38 -27.41 -0.49
C GLY A 236 -16.55 -28.92 -0.26
N GLU A 237 -15.52 -29.65 0.15
CA GLU A 237 -15.55 -31.10 0.45
C GLU A 237 -16.24 -31.90 -0.67
N GLY A 238 -15.72 -31.76 -1.90
CA GLY A 238 -16.28 -32.44 -3.08
C GLY A 238 -17.70 -32.03 -3.46
N GLY A 239 -18.16 -30.85 -3.02
CA GLY A 239 -19.50 -30.34 -3.27
C GLY A 239 -20.46 -30.46 -2.07
N LEU A 240 -20.04 -31.09 -0.98
CA LEU A 240 -20.86 -31.32 0.21
C LEU A 240 -21.14 -30.01 0.98
N PHE A 241 -20.19 -29.09 1.02
CA PHE A 241 -20.29 -27.83 1.78
C PHE A 241 -20.50 -26.58 0.90
N GLY A 242 -20.80 -26.78 -0.39
CA GLY A 242 -20.91 -25.72 -1.38
C GLY A 242 -20.27 -26.16 -2.70
N ARG A 243 -20.58 -25.45 -3.78
CA ARG A 243 -20.16 -25.83 -5.14
C ARG A 243 -19.33 -24.77 -5.84
N GLU A 244 -19.11 -23.62 -5.22
CA GLU A 244 -18.34 -22.49 -5.76
C GLU A 244 -16.92 -22.93 -6.15
N GLU A 245 -16.31 -23.87 -5.42
CA GLU A 245 -15.04 -24.47 -5.83
C GLU A 245 -15.11 -25.21 -7.17
N ILE A 246 -16.14 -26.02 -7.37
CA ILE A 246 -16.30 -26.86 -8.56
C ILE A 246 -16.73 -26.02 -9.77
N ASP A 247 -17.70 -25.16 -9.55
CA ASP A 247 -18.40 -24.46 -10.62
C ASP A 247 -17.70 -23.14 -11.02
N VAL A 248 -16.87 -22.56 -10.13
CA VAL A 248 -16.23 -21.25 -10.34
C VAL A 248 -14.72 -21.26 -10.14
N ILE A 249 -14.23 -21.63 -8.94
CA ILE A 249 -12.83 -21.39 -8.55
C ILE A 249 -11.88 -22.35 -9.29
N ALA A 250 -12.15 -23.66 -9.29
CA ALA A 250 -11.32 -24.65 -9.98
C ALA A 250 -11.27 -24.40 -11.51
N PRO A 251 -12.37 -24.06 -12.20
CA PRO A 251 -12.32 -23.62 -13.59
C PRO A 251 -11.41 -22.40 -13.81
N ALA A 252 -11.48 -21.39 -12.95
CA ALA A 252 -10.64 -20.19 -13.08
C ALA A 252 -9.14 -20.51 -12.88
N ILE A 253 -8.82 -21.41 -11.93
CA ILE A 253 -7.46 -21.94 -11.75
C ILE A 253 -7.00 -22.70 -13.00
N GLY A 254 -7.86 -23.58 -13.54
CA GLY A 254 -7.57 -24.34 -14.75
C GLY A 254 -7.30 -23.44 -15.96
N GLN A 255 -8.03 -22.33 -16.11
CA GLN A 255 -7.75 -21.33 -17.14
C GLN A 255 -6.36 -20.71 -16.94
N ALA A 256 -6.04 -20.26 -15.73
CA ALA A 256 -4.74 -19.66 -15.43
C ALA A 256 -3.58 -20.64 -15.68
N GLN A 257 -3.75 -21.92 -15.33
CA GLN A 257 -2.78 -22.97 -15.64
C GLN A 257 -2.60 -23.17 -17.15
N GLY A 258 -3.69 -23.10 -17.93
CA GLY A 258 -3.64 -23.11 -19.39
C GLY A 258 -2.88 -21.92 -19.99
N GLU A 259 -2.82 -20.79 -19.27
CA GLU A 259 -2.03 -19.60 -19.60
C GLU A 259 -0.56 -19.70 -19.12
N GLY A 260 -0.18 -20.81 -18.49
CA GLY A 260 1.18 -21.04 -17.97
C GLY A 260 1.44 -20.44 -16.58
N ILE A 261 0.39 -19.99 -15.87
CA ILE A 261 0.50 -19.47 -14.52
C ILE A 261 0.55 -20.65 -13.53
N ASP A 262 1.54 -20.64 -12.63
CA ASP A 262 1.67 -21.62 -11.54
C ASP A 262 0.68 -21.29 -10.40
N ALA A 263 -0.62 -21.39 -10.73
CA ALA A 263 -1.73 -21.28 -9.80
C ALA A 263 -2.25 -22.67 -9.43
N THR A 264 -2.43 -22.94 -8.14
CA THR A 264 -2.87 -24.25 -7.64
C THR A 264 -3.92 -24.10 -6.54
N GLY A 265 -4.82 -25.09 -6.43
CA GLY A 265 -5.97 -25.08 -5.53
C GLY A 265 -7.24 -25.64 -6.20
N PRO A 266 -8.45 -25.34 -5.68
CA PRO A 266 -8.68 -24.59 -4.45
C PRO A 266 -8.22 -25.39 -3.21
N TYR A 267 -7.52 -24.73 -2.30
CA TYR A 267 -7.07 -25.33 -1.03
C TYR A 267 -8.01 -25.00 0.11
N ALA A 268 -8.12 -25.91 1.08
CA ALA A 268 -8.89 -25.67 2.31
C ALA A 268 -8.36 -24.39 3.03
N PRO A 269 -9.21 -23.38 3.28
CA PRO A 269 -8.76 -22.08 3.77
C PRO A 269 -8.02 -22.11 5.11
N ASP A 270 -8.37 -23.03 6.00
CA ASP A 270 -7.74 -23.22 7.30
C ASP A 270 -6.31 -23.80 7.22
N THR A 271 -5.94 -24.44 6.11
CA THR A 271 -4.62 -25.06 5.91
C THR A 271 -3.71 -24.24 5.00
N VAL A 272 -4.26 -23.54 4.00
CA VAL A 272 -3.46 -22.90 2.94
C VAL A 272 -2.53 -21.80 3.47
N PHE A 273 -2.98 -21.00 4.45
CA PHE A 273 -2.15 -19.93 5.01
C PHE A 273 -1.00 -20.46 5.87
N MET A 274 -1.21 -21.56 6.60
CA MET A 274 -0.15 -22.25 7.33
C MET A 274 0.91 -22.78 6.36
N ARG A 275 0.49 -23.42 5.25
CA ARG A 275 1.39 -23.92 4.22
C ARG A 275 2.17 -22.80 3.53
N ALA A 276 1.51 -21.70 3.19
CA ALA A 276 2.17 -20.52 2.64
C ALA A 276 3.23 -19.97 3.60
N ARG A 277 2.94 -19.93 4.91
CA ARG A 277 3.91 -19.51 5.93
C ARG A 277 5.13 -20.42 6.04
N GLN A 278 4.97 -21.70 5.71
CA GLN A 278 6.04 -22.71 5.65
C GLN A 278 6.85 -22.63 4.34
N GLY A 279 6.46 -21.77 3.39
CA GLY A 279 7.19 -21.53 2.15
C GLY A 279 6.71 -22.36 0.96
N ASP A 280 5.59 -23.07 1.08
CA ASP A 280 4.99 -23.84 -0.03
C ASP A 280 4.60 -22.93 -1.21
N PHE A 281 4.21 -21.70 -0.91
CA PHE A 281 3.67 -20.73 -1.86
C PHE A 281 4.26 -19.34 -1.63
N ASP A 282 4.33 -18.54 -2.70
CA ASP A 282 4.82 -17.16 -2.61
C ASP A 282 3.71 -16.17 -2.20
N VAL A 283 2.46 -16.54 -2.52
CA VAL A 283 1.24 -15.76 -2.24
C VAL A 283 0.00 -16.65 -2.21
N VAL A 284 -0.98 -16.26 -1.38
CA VAL A 284 -2.30 -16.87 -1.33
C VAL A 284 -3.35 -15.89 -1.85
N ILE A 285 -4.21 -16.33 -2.78
CA ILE A 285 -5.42 -15.61 -3.15
C ILE A 285 -6.56 -16.06 -2.22
N ALA A 286 -7.11 -15.11 -1.48
CA ALA A 286 -8.25 -15.29 -0.61
C ALA A 286 -9.52 -14.72 -1.27
N MET A 287 -10.65 -15.38 -1.07
CA MET A 287 -11.93 -15.04 -1.69
C MET A 287 -12.56 -13.77 -1.09
N TYR A 288 -12.30 -13.51 0.19
CA TYR A 288 -12.85 -12.36 0.91
C TYR A 288 -11.88 -11.80 1.94
N HIS A 289 -12.16 -10.57 2.36
CA HIS A 289 -11.31 -9.75 3.24
C HIS A 289 -10.82 -10.51 4.48
N ASP A 290 -11.74 -10.97 5.33
CA ASP A 290 -11.36 -11.57 6.62
C ASP A 290 -10.62 -12.91 6.44
N GLN A 291 -10.86 -13.65 5.35
CA GLN A 291 -10.14 -14.87 5.05
C GLN A 291 -8.63 -14.63 4.89
N GLY A 292 -8.25 -13.54 4.23
CA GLY A 292 -6.85 -13.19 3.99
C GLY A 292 -6.23 -12.33 5.11
N LEU A 293 -7.01 -11.45 5.74
CA LEU A 293 -6.46 -10.51 6.72
C LEU A 293 -6.27 -11.10 8.10
N ILE A 294 -7.16 -11.98 8.56
CA ILE A 294 -7.00 -12.65 9.86
C ILE A 294 -5.62 -13.32 9.99
N PRO A 295 -5.17 -14.18 9.05
CA PRO A 295 -3.88 -14.84 9.20
C PRO A 295 -2.69 -13.86 9.14
N VAL A 296 -2.76 -12.80 8.33
CA VAL A 296 -1.70 -11.79 8.25
C VAL A 296 -1.61 -11.00 9.56
N LYS A 297 -2.75 -10.49 10.07
CA LYS A 297 -2.79 -9.69 11.30
C LYS A 297 -2.46 -10.49 12.54
N LEU A 298 -2.79 -11.78 12.57
CA LEU A 298 -2.39 -12.67 13.67
C LEU A 298 -0.86 -12.86 13.74
N LEU A 299 -0.16 -12.75 12.60
CA LEU A 299 1.28 -12.98 12.51
C LEU A 299 2.13 -11.70 12.62
N GLY A 300 1.58 -10.53 12.29
CA GLY A 300 2.35 -9.28 12.22
C GLY A 300 1.48 -8.04 12.40
N LEU A 301 1.06 -7.78 13.64
CA LEU A 301 0.23 -6.61 13.99
C LEU A 301 0.90 -5.26 13.66
N ASP A 302 2.24 -5.19 13.70
CA ASP A 302 2.97 -3.92 13.55
C ASP A 302 3.64 -3.74 12.16
N ASP A 303 3.73 -4.82 11.36
CA ASP A 303 4.47 -4.87 10.09
C ASP A 303 3.56 -5.11 8.87
N GLY A 304 2.24 -4.93 9.03
CA GLY A 304 1.28 -5.11 7.96
C GLY A 304 1.47 -4.06 6.86
N VAL A 305 1.68 -4.53 5.62
CA VAL A 305 1.81 -3.68 4.43
C VAL A 305 0.67 -3.96 3.48
N ASN A 306 -0.05 -2.90 3.10
CA ASN A 306 -1.05 -2.93 2.05
C ASN A 306 -0.44 -2.45 0.73
N THR A 307 -0.47 -3.32 -0.27
CA THR A 307 -0.02 -3.07 -1.65
C THR A 307 -1.21 -3.09 -2.59
N THR A 308 -1.28 -2.10 -3.50
CA THR A 308 -2.28 -2.10 -4.57
C THR A 308 -1.67 -2.67 -5.84
N ILE A 309 -2.08 -3.89 -6.21
CA ILE A 309 -1.62 -4.54 -7.44
C ILE A 309 -2.55 -4.20 -8.60
N GLY A 310 -2.02 -4.26 -9.83
CA GLY A 310 -2.73 -3.89 -11.06
C GLY A 310 -2.46 -2.45 -11.53
N LEU A 311 -1.93 -1.59 -10.66
CA LEU A 311 -1.41 -0.30 -11.08
C LEU A 311 -0.17 -0.44 -11.99
N PRO A 312 0.08 0.54 -12.89
CA PRO A 312 1.27 0.56 -13.75
C PRO A 312 2.55 0.91 -12.98
N PHE A 313 2.46 1.29 -11.72
CA PHE A 313 3.56 1.61 -10.81
C PHE A 313 3.39 0.87 -9.48
N VAL A 314 4.47 0.77 -8.69
CA VAL A 314 4.43 0.18 -7.36
C VAL A 314 3.80 1.16 -6.38
N ARG A 315 2.81 0.70 -5.62
CA ARG A 315 2.24 1.45 -4.49
C ARG A 315 2.09 0.58 -3.25
N THR A 316 2.66 1.04 -2.14
CA THR A 316 2.52 0.44 -0.80
C THR A 316 1.94 1.47 0.19
N SER A 317 1.46 0.96 1.32
CA SER A 317 0.91 1.76 2.41
C SER A 317 0.93 1.00 3.73
N PRO A 318 1.00 1.70 4.87
CA PRO A 318 0.76 1.08 6.16
C PRO A 318 -0.68 0.54 6.24
N ASP A 319 -0.91 -0.41 7.12
CA ASP A 319 -2.22 -1.06 7.32
C ASP A 319 -3.12 -0.37 8.36
N HIS A 320 -2.63 0.73 8.96
CA HIS A 320 -3.37 1.55 9.91
C HIS A 320 -3.98 2.82 9.30
N GLY A 321 -4.97 3.39 9.99
CA GLY A 321 -5.62 4.65 9.63
C GLY A 321 -4.84 5.90 10.09
N THR A 322 -5.52 7.04 10.08
CA THR A 322 -4.93 8.34 10.47
C THR A 322 -4.72 8.55 11.96
N ALA A 323 -5.24 7.64 12.81
CA ALA A 323 -5.14 7.69 14.27
C ALA A 323 -5.26 9.13 14.83
N MET A 324 -6.40 9.77 14.54
CA MET A 324 -6.64 11.18 14.84
C MET A 324 -6.44 11.52 16.33
N ASP A 325 -6.67 10.56 17.22
CA ASP A 325 -6.45 10.64 18.66
C ASP A 325 -4.97 10.71 19.08
N LEU A 326 -4.05 10.23 18.22
CA LEU A 326 -2.61 10.27 18.44
C LEU A 326 -1.92 11.42 17.70
N ALA A 327 -2.61 12.09 16.77
CA ALA A 327 -2.03 13.13 15.93
C ALA A 327 -1.46 14.30 16.76
N GLY A 328 -0.25 14.72 16.44
CA GLY A 328 0.43 15.81 17.14
C GLY A 328 1.04 15.40 18.47
N THR A 329 0.86 14.15 18.89
CA THR A 329 1.42 13.65 20.14
C THR A 329 2.82 13.10 19.96
N GLY A 330 3.24 12.67 18.76
CA GLY A 330 4.54 12.02 18.57
C GLY A 330 4.65 10.61 19.15
N LYS A 331 3.51 10.00 19.54
CA LYS A 331 3.43 8.64 20.10
C LYS A 331 3.07 7.57 19.07
N ALA A 332 2.67 7.94 17.85
CA ALA A 332 2.39 6.97 16.81
C ALA A 332 3.66 6.20 16.43
N SER A 333 3.51 4.90 16.14
CA SER A 333 4.63 4.08 15.69
C SER A 333 4.87 4.27 14.19
N PRO A 334 6.12 4.48 13.73
CA PRO A 334 6.45 4.49 12.32
C PRO A 334 6.63 3.08 11.71
N SER A 335 6.56 1.99 12.48
CA SER A 335 6.94 0.63 12.04
C SER A 335 6.21 0.17 10.77
N SER A 336 4.89 0.32 10.69
CA SER A 336 4.13 -0.07 9.49
C SER A 336 4.48 0.78 8.26
N LEU A 337 4.80 2.08 8.45
CA LEU A 337 5.30 2.92 7.36
C LEU A 337 6.70 2.48 6.92
N LEU A 338 7.58 2.15 7.86
CA LEU A 338 8.92 1.65 7.58
C LEU A 338 8.85 0.34 6.77
N ALA A 339 7.97 -0.59 7.17
CA ALA A 339 7.71 -1.82 6.42
C ALA A 339 7.16 -1.53 5.02
N ALA A 340 6.27 -0.55 4.86
CA ALA A 340 5.74 -0.15 3.56
C ALA A 340 6.83 0.45 2.65
N ILE A 341 7.76 1.24 3.21
CA ILE A 341 8.92 1.78 2.51
C ILE A 341 9.86 0.64 2.07
N ASP A 342 10.13 -0.33 2.94
CA ASP A 342 10.98 -1.48 2.61
C ASP A 342 10.37 -2.35 1.51
N ALA A 343 9.07 -2.59 1.59
CA ALA A 343 8.33 -3.29 0.54
C ALA A 343 8.39 -2.54 -0.79
N ALA A 344 8.29 -1.19 -0.78
CA ALA A 344 8.40 -0.38 -1.98
C ALA A 344 9.81 -0.43 -2.59
N MET A 345 10.86 -0.35 -1.77
CA MET A 345 12.26 -0.43 -2.22
C MET A 345 12.61 -1.82 -2.76
N GLY A 346 12.11 -2.89 -2.12
CA GLY A 346 12.31 -4.27 -2.56
C GLY A 346 11.52 -4.65 -3.80
N ALA A 347 10.39 -3.97 -4.07
CA ALA A 347 9.53 -4.24 -5.23
C ALA A 347 9.98 -3.53 -6.51
N SER A 348 11.13 -2.82 -6.51
CA SER A 348 11.62 -2.05 -7.66
C SER A 348 11.45 -2.82 -8.96
N MET A 349 10.56 -2.33 -9.82
CA MET A 349 10.33 -2.94 -11.12
C MET A 349 11.59 -2.73 -11.96
N HIS A 350 12.14 -3.81 -12.50
CA HIS A 350 13.19 -3.77 -13.52
C HIS A 350 12.60 -3.34 -14.86
#